data_AF-A0A7Z0QR13-F1
#
_entry.id   AF-A0A7Z0QR13-F1
#
_cell.length_a   1.000
_cell.length_b   1.000
_cell.length_c   1.000
_cell.angle_alpha   90.00
_cell.angle_beta   90.00
_cell.angle_gamma   90.00
#
_symmetry.space_group_name_H-M   'P 1'
#
loop_
_entity.id
_entity.type
_entity.pdbx_description
1 polymer ?
#
loop_
_entity_poly.entity_id
_entity_poly.type
_entity_poly.pdbx_seq_one_letter_code
_entity_poly.pdbx_strand_id
1 'polypeptide(L)'
;MTDFIRAHEARADAGDPKAAAALGLRLGACHRVLRDYAPERLLQEYEDEIAYSTRGDDPSINEVRRTNIENRFLQRADHYDDCSVLTPHHLARAAHWLEQAARAGNPDAQLRFADLGLAEFDSRERIVRDPREAHRRRALARSWLQERIQAGDEHALRAKVQALDGRSLLFERNDRELRIHEYALQLAVAERMARSAQPAGVAELVEAQRPGRRAGQQNEFVRLWEQGPGRYPSDAFQAAEWAEIEEAGRHIYTIYFAGAEGR
;
A
#
# COMPACT_ATOMS: atom_id res chain seq x y z
N MET A 1 -23.22 3.93 6.28
CA MET A 1 -22.76 3.87 4.87
C MET A 1 -23.78 4.40 3.85
N THR A 2 -25.06 3.98 3.89
CA THR A 2 -26.08 4.33 2.86
C THR A 2 -26.26 5.83 2.63
N ASP A 3 -26.31 6.64 3.69
CA ASP A 3 -26.47 8.09 3.54
C ASP A 3 -25.26 8.76 2.89
N PHE A 4 -24.06 8.23 3.12
CA PHE A 4 -22.84 8.70 2.45
C PHE A 4 -22.91 8.47 0.94
N ILE A 5 -23.36 7.29 0.50
CA ILE A 5 -23.55 6.99 -0.92
C ILE A 5 -24.56 7.97 -1.51
N ARG A 6 -25.75 8.07 -0.92
CA ARG A 6 -26.82 8.96 -1.39
C ARG A 6 -26.35 10.41 -1.54
N ALA A 7 -25.53 10.89 -0.60
CA ALA A 7 -25.03 12.26 -0.61
C ALA A 7 -24.02 12.57 -1.73
N HIS A 8 -23.30 11.56 -2.25
CA HIS A 8 -22.24 11.76 -3.23
C HIS A 8 -22.57 11.21 -4.62
N GLU A 9 -23.44 10.20 -4.73
CA GLU A 9 -23.69 9.44 -5.96
C GLU A 9 -24.16 10.33 -7.10
N ALA A 10 -25.20 11.15 -6.88
CA ALA A 10 -25.71 12.06 -7.90
C ALA A 10 -24.66 13.07 -8.41
N ARG A 11 -23.74 13.51 -7.53
CA ARG A 11 -22.66 14.43 -7.92
C ARG A 11 -21.57 13.70 -8.71
N ALA A 12 -21.20 12.50 -8.29
CA ALA A 12 -20.23 11.67 -9.01
C ALA A 12 -20.76 11.30 -10.40
N ASP A 13 -22.03 10.90 -10.50
CA ASP A 13 -22.76 10.65 -11.75
C ASP A 13 -22.77 11.88 -12.66
N ALA A 14 -22.85 13.09 -12.09
CA ALA A 14 -22.78 14.35 -12.82
C ALA A 14 -21.36 14.79 -13.21
N GLY A 15 -20.34 13.97 -12.94
CA GLY A 15 -18.96 14.26 -13.33
C GLY A 15 -18.09 14.91 -12.25
N ASP A 16 -18.59 15.16 -11.03
CA ASP A 16 -17.82 15.82 -9.97
C ASP A 16 -16.64 14.94 -9.51
N PRO A 17 -15.38 15.33 -9.80
CA PRO A 17 -14.22 14.50 -9.51
C PRO A 17 -13.98 14.33 -8.00
N LYS A 18 -14.39 15.28 -7.16
CA LYS A 18 -14.25 15.16 -5.71
C LYS A 18 -15.26 14.18 -5.13
N ALA A 19 -16.50 14.22 -5.62
CA ALA A 19 -17.52 13.25 -5.23
C ALA A 19 -17.16 11.83 -5.72
N ALA A 20 -16.66 11.71 -6.96
CA ALA A 20 -16.17 10.45 -7.50
C ALA A 20 -14.99 9.90 -6.68
N ALA A 21 -14.02 10.75 -6.30
CA ALA A 21 -12.93 10.35 -5.43
C ALA A 21 -13.44 9.85 -4.08
N ALA A 22 -14.31 10.62 -3.41
CA ALA A 22 -14.85 10.26 -2.10
C ALA A 22 -15.58 8.91 -2.12
N LEU A 23 -16.45 8.68 -3.12
CA LEU A 23 -17.14 7.40 -3.29
C LEU A 23 -16.18 6.27 -3.64
N GLY A 24 -15.35 6.47 -4.67
CA GLY A 24 -14.43 5.44 -5.15
C GLY A 24 -13.48 4.96 -4.06
N LEU A 25 -12.92 5.90 -3.27
CA LEU A 25 -12.04 5.58 -2.15
C LEU A 25 -12.78 4.82 -1.04
N ARG A 26 -13.98 5.26 -0.65
CA ARG A 26 -14.76 4.63 0.44
C ARG A 26 -15.28 3.25 0.03
N LEU A 27 -15.87 3.12 -1.15
CA LEU A 27 -16.38 1.85 -1.68
C LEU A 27 -15.23 0.88 -1.97
N GLY A 28 -14.10 1.38 -2.46
CA GLY A 28 -12.91 0.58 -2.68
C GLY A 28 -12.32 0.02 -1.38
N ALA A 29 -12.28 0.84 -0.31
CA ALA A 29 -11.90 0.35 1.01
C ALA A 29 -12.84 -0.76 1.50
N CYS A 30 -14.16 -0.60 1.31
CA CYS A 30 -15.12 -1.64 1.65
C CYS A 30 -14.96 -2.92 0.82
N HIS A 31 -14.68 -2.80 -0.49
CA HIS A 31 -14.40 -3.98 -1.32
C HIS A 31 -13.25 -4.80 -0.75
N ARG A 32 -12.16 -4.14 -0.31
CA ARG A 32 -11.03 -4.82 0.32
C ARG A 32 -11.43 -5.48 1.64
N VAL A 33 -12.17 -4.77 2.49
CA VAL A 33 -12.64 -5.28 3.79
C VAL A 33 -13.46 -6.56 3.60
N LEU A 34 -14.45 -6.54 2.72
CA LEU A 34 -15.32 -7.68 2.48
C LEU A 34 -14.60 -8.87 1.83
N ARG A 35 -13.57 -8.62 1.02
CA ARG A 35 -12.76 -9.68 0.40
C ARG A 35 -11.78 -10.31 1.38
N ASP A 36 -11.06 -9.48 2.13
CA ASP A 36 -9.89 -9.92 2.91
C ASP A 36 -10.23 -10.29 4.36
N TYR A 37 -11.36 -9.80 4.89
CA TYR A 37 -11.71 -9.89 6.31
C TYR A 37 -13.13 -10.44 6.53
N ALA A 38 -13.38 -11.68 6.11
CA ALA A 38 -14.58 -12.39 6.54
C ALA A 38 -14.64 -12.47 8.08
N PRO A 39 -15.83 -12.47 8.72
CA PRO A 39 -15.96 -12.45 10.17
C PRO A 39 -15.16 -13.56 10.87
N GLU A 40 -15.13 -14.76 10.28
CA GLU A 40 -14.38 -15.90 10.80
C GLU A 40 -12.88 -15.64 10.81
N ARG A 41 -12.36 -14.96 9.77
CA ARG A 41 -10.95 -14.58 9.70
C ARG A 41 -10.59 -13.48 10.69
N LEU A 42 -11.47 -12.49 10.88
CA LEU A 42 -11.27 -11.47 11.90
C LEU A 42 -11.21 -12.08 13.30
N LEU A 43 -12.08 -13.05 13.59
CA LEU A 43 -12.06 -13.79 14.85
C LEU A 43 -10.77 -14.60 14.99
N GLN A 44 -10.36 -15.33 13.96
CA GLN A 44 -9.11 -16.10 13.99
C GLN A 44 -7.89 -15.21 14.23
N GLU A 45 -7.77 -14.07 13.53
CA GLU A 45 -6.67 -13.12 13.73
C GLU A 45 -6.65 -12.57 15.17
N TYR A 46 -7.82 -12.29 15.76
CA TYR A 46 -7.94 -11.88 17.16
C TYR A 46 -7.46 -12.99 18.12
N GLU A 47 -7.94 -14.22 17.93
CA GLU A 47 -7.54 -15.37 18.75
C GLU A 47 -6.03 -15.63 18.68
N ASP A 48 -5.44 -15.55 17.49
CA ASP A 48 -4.00 -15.69 17.28
C ASP A 48 -3.20 -14.57 17.97
N GLU A 49 -3.65 -13.31 17.86
CA GLU A 49 -3.00 -12.18 18.53
C GLU A 49 -3.10 -12.29 20.06
N ILE A 50 -4.25 -12.72 20.59
CA ILE A 50 -4.44 -12.97 22.03
C ILE A 50 -3.54 -14.10 22.50
N ALA A 51 -3.55 -15.27 21.83
CA ALA A 51 -2.73 -16.42 22.18
C ALA A 51 -1.23 -16.10 22.14
N TYR A 52 -0.79 -15.27 21.18
CA TYR A 52 0.59 -14.78 21.14
C TYR A 52 0.89 -13.82 22.30
N SER A 53 -0.04 -12.92 22.64
CA SER A 53 0.15 -11.97 23.74
C SER A 53 0.30 -12.66 25.11
N THR A 54 -0.40 -13.78 25.33
CA THR A 54 -0.35 -14.54 26.59
C THR A 54 0.95 -15.32 26.81
N ARG A 55 1.85 -15.37 25.82
CA ARG A 55 3.16 -16.05 25.95
C ARG A 55 4.25 -15.17 26.61
N GLY A 56 3.97 -13.90 26.90
CA GLY A 56 4.92 -13.00 27.56
C GLY A 56 4.90 -13.09 29.09
N ASP A 57 6.07 -12.94 29.71
CA ASP A 57 6.27 -13.11 31.16
C ASP A 57 5.78 -11.95 32.04
N ASP A 58 5.38 -10.80 31.47
CA ASP A 58 4.95 -9.61 32.22
C ASP A 58 3.41 -9.42 32.15
N PRO A 59 2.68 -9.67 33.26
CA PRO A 59 1.22 -9.53 33.30
C PRO A 59 0.70 -8.12 33.01
N SER A 60 1.46 -7.07 33.36
CA SER A 60 1.03 -5.68 33.19
C SER A 60 1.12 -5.23 31.73
N ILE A 61 2.18 -5.66 31.03
CA ILE A 61 2.34 -5.44 29.59
C ILE A 61 1.26 -6.21 28.82
N ASN A 62 0.87 -7.39 29.32
CA ASN A 62 -0.15 -8.23 28.69
C ASN A 62 -1.55 -7.58 28.73
N GLU A 63 -1.92 -6.83 29.78
CA GLU A 63 -3.23 -6.17 29.89
C GLU A 63 -3.42 -5.03 28.87
N VAL A 64 -2.46 -4.09 28.81
CA VAL A 64 -2.50 -2.98 27.83
C VAL A 64 -2.49 -3.53 26.41
N ARG A 65 -1.67 -4.56 26.17
CA ARG A 65 -1.59 -5.23 24.87
C ARG A 65 -2.93 -5.87 24.49
N ARG A 66 -3.57 -6.61 25.40
CA ARG A 66 -4.89 -7.21 25.16
C ARG A 66 -5.95 -6.17 24.85
N THR A 67 -5.99 -5.08 25.61
CA THR A 67 -6.93 -3.97 25.37
C THR A 67 -6.74 -3.38 23.97
N ASN A 68 -5.49 -3.21 23.53
CA ASN A 68 -5.20 -2.72 22.18
C ASN A 68 -5.59 -3.71 21.07
N ILE A 69 -5.43 -5.02 21.31
CA ILE A 69 -5.87 -6.07 20.39
C ILE A 69 -7.39 -6.07 20.27
N GLU A 70 -8.10 -6.00 21.40
CA GLU A 70 -9.56 -5.95 21.47
C GLU A 70 -10.13 -4.71 20.77
N ASN A 71 -9.61 -3.52 21.06
CA ASN A 71 -10.03 -2.29 20.38
C ASN A 71 -9.83 -2.36 18.87
N ARG A 72 -8.72 -2.96 18.41
CA ARG A 72 -8.46 -3.13 16.97
C ARG A 72 -9.44 -4.12 16.34
N PHE A 73 -9.75 -5.21 17.02
CA PHE A 73 -10.74 -6.18 16.58
C PHE A 73 -12.12 -5.52 16.44
N LEU A 74 -12.58 -4.81 17.48
CA LEU A 74 -13.87 -4.11 17.47
C LEU A 74 -13.94 -3.07 16.33
N GLN A 75 -12.89 -2.26 16.15
CA GLN A 75 -12.83 -1.32 15.03
C GLN A 75 -12.92 -1.98 13.65
N ARG A 76 -12.29 -3.15 13.47
CA ARG A 76 -12.36 -3.90 12.21
C ARG A 76 -13.71 -4.55 12.00
N ALA A 77 -14.32 -5.09 13.06
CA ALA A 77 -15.66 -5.67 13.03
C ALA A 77 -16.71 -4.61 12.69
N ASP A 78 -16.69 -3.46 13.38
CA ASP A 78 -17.55 -2.32 13.09
C ASP A 78 -17.39 -1.86 11.63
N HIS A 79 -16.14 -1.81 11.14
CA HIS A 79 -15.89 -1.43 9.76
C HIS A 79 -16.42 -2.46 8.75
N TYR A 80 -16.32 -3.75 9.06
CA TYR A 80 -16.92 -4.82 8.25
C TYR A 80 -18.44 -4.70 8.20
N ASP A 81 -19.09 -4.50 9.36
CA ASP A 81 -20.54 -4.33 9.44
C ASP A 81 -21.01 -3.11 8.65
N ASP A 82 -20.27 -2.00 8.71
CA ASP A 82 -20.50 -0.80 7.92
C ASP A 82 -20.45 -1.06 6.41
N CYS A 83 -19.61 -2.01 5.98
CA CYS A 83 -19.43 -2.37 4.58
C CYS A 83 -20.37 -3.50 4.13
N SER A 84 -20.80 -4.38 5.02
CA SER A 84 -21.61 -5.57 4.69
C SER A 84 -23.02 -5.21 4.20
N VAL A 85 -23.50 -4.01 4.51
CA VAL A 85 -24.75 -3.45 3.97
C VAL A 85 -24.67 -3.09 2.49
N LEU A 86 -23.48 -3.09 1.88
CA LEU A 86 -23.28 -2.75 0.48
C LEU A 86 -23.65 -3.90 -0.45
N THR A 87 -24.50 -3.61 -1.43
CA THR A 87 -24.78 -4.55 -2.52
C THR A 87 -23.55 -4.74 -3.44
N PRO A 88 -23.43 -5.90 -4.13
CA PRO A 88 -22.39 -6.11 -5.13
C PRO A 88 -22.36 -5.04 -6.23
N HIS A 89 -23.51 -4.46 -6.55
CA HIS A 89 -23.60 -3.35 -7.51
C HIS A 89 -22.83 -2.11 -7.04
N HIS A 90 -22.94 -1.71 -5.77
CA HIS A 90 -22.16 -0.57 -5.25
C HIS A 90 -20.65 -0.84 -5.34
N LEU A 91 -20.22 -2.05 -4.98
CA LEU A 91 -18.82 -2.43 -5.01
C LEU A 91 -18.27 -2.45 -6.45
N ALA A 92 -19.05 -2.91 -7.42
CA ALA A 92 -18.66 -2.91 -8.83
C ALA A 92 -18.46 -1.48 -9.38
N ARG A 93 -19.23 -0.50 -8.90
CA ARG A 93 -19.09 0.92 -9.30
C ARG A 93 -17.85 1.61 -8.71
N ALA A 94 -17.20 1.02 -7.70
CA ALA A 94 -16.04 1.65 -7.06
C ALA A 94 -14.91 1.94 -8.06
N ALA A 95 -14.58 0.96 -8.92
CA ALA A 95 -13.55 1.11 -9.94
C ALA A 95 -13.88 2.23 -10.95
N HIS A 96 -15.15 2.37 -11.31
CA HIS A 96 -15.62 3.41 -12.22
C HIS A 96 -15.40 4.82 -11.64
N TRP A 97 -15.75 5.03 -10.37
CA TRP A 97 -15.53 6.32 -9.67
C TRP A 97 -14.07 6.63 -9.41
N LEU A 98 -13.28 5.62 -9.06
CA LEU A 98 -11.84 5.76 -8.97
C LEU A 98 -11.23 6.17 -10.31
N GLU A 99 -11.66 5.55 -11.41
CA GLU A 99 -11.16 5.90 -12.75
C GLU A 99 -11.48 7.36 -13.10
N GLN A 100 -12.73 7.79 -12.89
CA GLN A 100 -13.16 9.15 -13.18
C GLN A 100 -12.34 10.19 -12.38
N ALA A 101 -12.17 9.96 -11.08
CA ALA A 101 -11.37 10.83 -10.23
C ALA A 101 -9.87 10.82 -10.60
N ALA A 102 -9.33 9.65 -10.94
CA ALA A 102 -7.95 9.50 -11.35
C ALA A 102 -7.64 10.22 -12.68
N ARG A 103 -8.58 10.19 -13.63
CA ARG A 103 -8.51 10.97 -14.88
C ARG A 103 -8.55 12.47 -14.64
N ALA A 104 -9.21 12.91 -13.57
CA ALA A 104 -9.20 14.30 -13.13
C ALA A 104 -7.93 14.69 -12.33
N GLY A 105 -6.94 13.79 -12.24
CA GLY A 105 -5.65 14.05 -11.60
C GLY A 105 -5.64 13.82 -10.08
N ASN A 106 -6.61 13.11 -9.51
CA ASN A 106 -6.59 12.78 -8.09
C ASN A 106 -5.56 11.64 -7.81
N PRO A 107 -4.48 11.89 -7.05
CA PRO A 107 -3.41 10.91 -6.85
C PRO A 107 -3.87 9.70 -6.01
N ASP A 108 -4.70 9.92 -4.99
CA ASP A 108 -5.23 8.81 -4.17
C ASP A 108 -6.10 7.88 -5.01
N ALA A 109 -6.91 8.45 -5.91
CA ALA A 109 -7.74 7.68 -6.83
C ALA A 109 -6.90 6.88 -7.84
N GLN A 110 -5.82 7.46 -8.36
CA GLN A 110 -4.86 6.76 -9.22
C GLN A 110 -4.26 5.52 -8.52
N LEU A 111 -3.79 5.70 -7.28
CA LEU A 111 -3.23 4.62 -6.47
C LEU A 111 -4.27 3.55 -6.14
N ARG A 112 -5.48 3.95 -5.74
CA ARG A 112 -6.56 2.99 -5.44
C ARG A 112 -7.10 2.29 -6.67
N PHE A 113 -7.12 2.96 -7.83
CA PHE A 113 -7.46 2.31 -9.08
C PHE A 113 -6.43 1.25 -9.48
N ALA A 114 -5.15 1.46 -9.20
CA ALA A 114 -4.13 0.44 -9.47
C ALA A 114 -4.35 -0.86 -8.65
N ASP A 115 -4.89 -0.73 -7.44
CA ASP A 115 -5.22 -1.87 -6.57
C ASP A 115 -6.56 -2.54 -6.93
N LEU A 116 -7.60 -1.75 -7.25
CA LEU A 116 -8.97 -2.24 -7.36
C LEU A 116 -9.58 -2.18 -8.76
N GLY A 117 -8.94 -1.48 -9.70
CA GLY A 117 -9.46 -1.26 -11.05
C GLY A 117 -9.68 -2.57 -11.83
N LEU A 118 -8.99 -3.64 -11.42
CA LEU A 118 -9.09 -4.98 -11.99
C LEU A 118 -9.87 -5.99 -11.11
N ALA A 119 -10.48 -5.56 -10.00
CA ALA A 119 -11.11 -6.47 -9.03
C ALA A 119 -12.27 -7.28 -9.64
N GLU A 120 -12.99 -6.75 -10.63
CA GLU A 120 -14.08 -7.46 -11.32
C GLU A 120 -13.60 -8.54 -12.31
N PHE A 121 -12.30 -8.57 -12.60
CA PHE A 121 -11.64 -9.53 -13.49
C PHE A 121 -10.98 -10.67 -12.71
N ASP A 122 -11.58 -11.07 -11.59
CA ASP A 122 -11.09 -12.08 -10.64
C ASP A 122 -10.98 -13.52 -11.17
N SER A 123 -11.43 -13.76 -12.41
CA SER A 123 -11.53 -15.08 -13.02
C SER A 123 -11.25 -15.03 -14.51
N ARG A 124 -10.79 -16.17 -15.06
CA ARG A 124 -10.50 -16.31 -16.49
C ARG A 124 -11.74 -16.02 -17.33
N GLU A 125 -12.91 -16.49 -16.89
CA GLU A 125 -14.19 -16.30 -17.56
C GLU A 125 -14.56 -14.81 -17.65
N ARG A 126 -14.31 -14.03 -16.59
CA ARG A 126 -14.54 -12.57 -16.58
C ARG A 126 -13.58 -11.87 -17.55
N ILE A 127 -12.30 -12.22 -17.54
CA ILE A 127 -11.30 -11.67 -18.47
C ILE A 127 -11.66 -12.00 -19.92
N VAL A 128 -12.05 -13.24 -20.22
CA VAL A 128 -12.40 -13.68 -21.58
C VAL A 128 -13.69 -13.01 -22.08
N ARG A 129 -14.62 -12.67 -21.19
CA ARG A 129 -15.85 -11.96 -21.55
C ARG A 129 -15.57 -10.52 -22.00
N ASP A 130 -14.62 -9.83 -21.38
CA ASP A 130 -14.24 -8.47 -21.77
C ASP A 130 -12.72 -8.23 -21.70
N PRO A 131 -11.96 -8.81 -22.64
CA PRO A 131 -10.49 -8.74 -22.61
C PRO A 131 -9.98 -7.34 -22.93
N ARG A 132 -10.76 -6.55 -23.68
CA ARG A 132 -10.38 -5.18 -24.06
C ARG A 132 -10.46 -4.25 -22.88
N GLU A 133 -11.53 -4.34 -22.08
CA GLU A 133 -11.66 -3.52 -20.88
C GLU A 133 -10.61 -3.89 -19.83
N ALA A 134 -10.38 -5.18 -19.60
CA ALA A 134 -9.32 -5.65 -18.70
C ALA A 134 -7.94 -5.09 -19.12
N HIS A 135 -7.62 -5.18 -20.42
CA HIS A 135 -6.38 -4.63 -20.96
C HIS A 135 -6.29 -3.10 -20.79
N ARG A 136 -7.37 -2.37 -21.11
CA ARG A 136 -7.44 -0.90 -20.98
C ARG A 136 -7.19 -0.46 -19.54
N ARG A 137 -7.89 -1.05 -18.57
CA ARG A 137 -7.73 -0.70 -17.15
C ARG A 137 -6.33 -1.04 -16.63
N ARG A 138 -5.79 -2.19 -17.03
CA ARG A 138 -4.41 -2.57 -16.72
C ARG A 138 -3.40 -1.55 -17.26
N ALA A 139 -3.55 -1.12 -18.51
CA ALA A 139 -2.69 -0.11 -19.10
C ALA A 139 -2.77 1.24 -18.36
N LEU A 140 -3.98 1.67 -18.01
CA LEU A 140 -4.22 2.93 -17.29
C LEU A 140 -3.62 2.92 -15.87
N ALA A 141 -3.85 1.85 -15.12
CA ALA A 141 -3.29 1.67 -13.79
C ALA A 141 -1.75 1.67 -13.82
N ARG A 142 -1.16 0.99 -14.81
CA ARG A 142 0.31 0.97 -15.01
C ARG A 142 0.86 2.35 -15.34
N SER A 143 0.23 3.10 -16.24
CA SER A 143 0.70 4.43 -16.62
C SER A 143 0.67 5.37 -15.42
N TRP A 144 -0.42 5.37 -14.65
CA TRP A 144 -0.52 6.21 -13.45
C TRP A 144 0.49 5.83 -12.38
N LEU A 145 0.72 4.54 -12.11
CA LEU A 145 1.80 4.14 -11.19
C LEU A 145 3.16 4.63 -11.67
N GLN A 146 3.44 4.49 -12.98
CA GLN A 146 4.71 4.92 -13.54
C GLN A 146 4.91 6.44 -13.44
N GLU A 147 3.89 7.23 -13.80
CA GLU A 147 3.92 8.70 -13.68
C GLU A 147 4.14 9.15 -12.23
N ARG A 148 3.44 8.52 -11.29
CA ARG A 148 3.58 8.82 -9.85
C ARG A 148 4.96 8.44 -9.32
N ILE A 149 5.48 7.27 -9.70
CA ILE A 149 6.85 6.85 -9.35
C ILE A 149 7.85 7.87 -9.91
N GLN A 150 7.68 8.33 -11.15
CA GLN A 150 8.54 9.34 -11.76
C GLN A 150 8.51 10.68 -11.02
N ALA A 151 7.39 10.99 -10.36
CA ALA A 151 7.23 12.15 -9.49
C ALA A 151 7.75 11.93 -8.05
N GLY A 152 8.41 10.80 -7.76
CA GLY A 152 8.96 10.50 -6.43
C GLY A 152 7.93 10.02 -5.41
N ASP A 153 6.77 9.52 -5.86
CA ASP A 153 5.73 9.01 -4.96
C ASP A 153 6.08 7.63 -4.38
N GLU A 154 6.46 7.60 -3.09
CA GLU A 154 6.76 6.36 -2.36
C GLU A 154 5.56 5.40 -2.33
N HIS A 155 4.33 5.92 -2.24
CA HIS A 155 3.13 5.09 -2.19
C HIS A 155 2.86 4.40 -3.53
N ALA A 156 3.16 5.06 -4.64
CA ALA A 156 3.08 4.44 -5.97
C ALA A 156 4.12 3.32 -6.15
N LEU A 157 5.34 3.53 -5.67
CA LEU A 157 6.38 2.50 -5.71
C LEU A 157 5.97 1.29 -4.86
N ARG A 158 5.42 1.52 -3.66
CA ARG A 158 4.87 0.45 -2.81
C ARG A 158 3.73 -0.29 -3.50
N ALA A 159 2.81 0.41 -4.15
CA ALA A 159 1.71 -0.21 -4.89
C ALA A 159 2.22 -1.06 -6.06
N LYS A 160 3.26 -0.61 -6.79
CA LYS A 160 3.91 -1.40 -7.84
C LYS A 160 4.56 -2.67 -7.29
N VAL A 161 5.30 -2.58 -6.18
CA VAL A 161 5.90 -3.74 -5.49
C VAL A 161 4.83 -4.76 -5.11
N GLN A 162 3.74 -4.32 -4.47
CA GLN A 162 2.62 -5.20 -4.12
C GLN A 162 2.00 -5.85 -5.35
N ALA A 163 1.90 -5.12 -6.47
CA ALA A 163 1.33 -5.66 -7.69
C ALA A 163 2.26 -6.63 -8.45
N LEU A 164 3.57 -6.60 -8.18
CA LEU A 164 4.57 -7.52 -8.74
C LEU A 164 4.66 -8.86 -7.99
N ASP A 165 4.09 -8.96 -6.78
CA ASP A 165 4.13 -10.17 -5.94
C ASP A 165 3.32 -11.37 -6.50
N GLY A 166 2.62 -11.16 -7.62
CA GLY A 166 1.83 -12.17 -8.32
C GLY A 166 0.39 -12.32 -7.85
N ARG A 167 -0.05 -11.56 -6.83
CA ARG A 167 -1.45 -11.57 -6.34
C ARG A 167 -2.35 -10.61 -7.11
N SER A 168 -1.77 -9.73 -7.92
CA SER A 168 -2.47 -8.77 -8.77
C SER A 168 -2.38 -9.16 -10.25
N LEU A 169 -3.44 -8.89 -11.00
CA LEU A 169 -3.43 -8.98 -12.47
C LEU A 169 -2.68 -7.81 -13.14
N LEU A 170 -2.26 -6.82 -12.36
CA LEU A 170 -1.67 -5.60 -12.89
C LEU A 170 -0.31 -5.87 -13.55
N PHE A 171 0.56 -6.69 -12.95
CA PHE A 171 1.83 -7.11 -13.55
C PHE A 171 1.86 -8.61 -13.77
N GLU A 172 2.69 -9.05 -14.70
CA GLU A 172 3.07 -10.47 -14.73
C GLU A 172 4.07 -10.69 -13.60
N ARG A 173 4.03 -11.85 -12.96
CA ARG A 173 4.99 -12.15 -11.90
C ARG A 173 6.40 -12.15 -12.48
N ASN A 174 7.24 -11.27 -11.96
CA ASN A 174 8.63 -11.13 -12.34
C ASN A 174 9.45 -10.88 -11.08
N ASP A 175 10.01 -11.96 -10.53
CA ASP A 175 10.72 -11.92 -9.24
C ASP A 175 11.92 -10.97 -9.30
N ARG A 176 12.57 -10.83 -10.46
CA ARG A 176 13.69 -9.88 -10.64
C ARG A 176 13.21 -8.44 -10.59
N GLU A 177 12.15 -8.10 -11.33
CA GLU A 177 11.57 -6.76 -11.30
C GLU A 177 11.02 -6.40 -9.91
N LEU A 178 10.42 -7.38 -9.22
CA LEU A 178 10.00 -7.23 -7.82
C LEU A 178 11.17 -6.82 -6.93
N ARG A 179 12.28 -7.56 -6.93
CA ARG A 179 13.45 -7.26 -6.08
C ARG A 179 14.07 -5.89 -6.39
N ILE A 180 14.12 -5.50 -7.66
CA ILE A 180 14.60 -4.17 -8.08
C ILE A 180 13.76 -3.05 -7.43
N HIS A 181 12.44 -3.15 -7.53
CA HIS A 181 11.53 -2.12 -7.01
C HIS A 181 11.42 -2.15 -5.48
N GLU A 182 11.49 -3.33 -4.86
CA GLU A 182 11.57 -3.49 -3.40
C GLU A 182 12.81 -2.82 -2.84
N TYR A 183 13.97 -3.00 -3.47
CA TYR A 183 15.20 -2.35 -3.00
C TYR A 183 15.13 -0.83 -3.16
N ALA A 184 14.62 -0.32 -4.28
CA ALA A 184 14.38 1.11 -4.45
C ALA A 184 13.43 1.67 -3.37
N LEU A 185 12.39 0.91 -3.00
CA LEU A 185 11.44 1.28 -1.95
C LEU A 185 12.11 1.30 -0.57
N GLN A 186 12.95 0.32 -0.26
CA GLN A 186 13.71 0.27 0.99
C GLN A 186 14.61 1.50 1.14
N LEU A 187 15.30 1.90 0.07
CA LEU A 187 16.11 3.13 0.06
C LEU A 187 15.26 4.39 0.29
N ALA A 188 14.14 4.53 -0.43
CA ALA A 188 13.23 5.68 -0.27
C ALA A 188 12.67 5.79 1.17
N VAL A 189 12.24 4.67 1.75
CA VAL A 189 11.72 4.62 3.12
C VAL A 189 12.83 4.94 4.13
N ALA A 190 14.02 4.35 3.97
CA ALA A 190 15.14 4.58 4.87
C ALA A 190 15.59 6.04 4.85
N GLU A 191 15.61 6.67 3.67
CA GLU A 191 15.92 8.09 3.55
C GLU A 191 14.85 8.97 4.24
N ARG A 192 13.56 8.72 3.99
CA ARG A 192 12.48 9.45 4.66
C ARG A 192 12.56 9.34 6.19
N MET A 193 12.87 8.14 6.70
CA MET A 193 13.08 7.92 8.13
C MET A 193 14.30 8.69 8.65
N ALA A 194 15.43 8.64 7.94
CA ALA A 194 16.64 9.38 8.31
C ALA A 194 16.44 10.90 8.33
N ARG A 195 15.63 11.45 7.41
CA ARG A 195 15.24 12.88 7.39
C ARG A 195 14.32 13.22 8.55
N SER A 196 13.28 12.41 8.77
CA SER A 196 12.32 12.61 9.87
C SER A 196 12.99 12.54 11.25
N ALA A 197 14.18 11.91 11.34
CA ALA A 197 14.99 11.84 12.55
C ALA A 197 15.90 13.06 12.79
N GLN A 198 16.04 13.96 11.81
CA GLN A 198 16.83 15.19 11.98
C GLN A 198 16.06 16.17 12.88
N PRO A 199 16.68 16.69 13.95
CA PRO A 199 15.98 17.56 14.89
C PRO A 199 15.55 18.86 14.21
N ALA A 200 14.28 19.24 14.40
CA ALA A 200 13.72 20.46 13.82
C ALA A 200 14.14 21.74 14.57
N GLY A 201 14.92 21.62 15.65
CA GLY A 201 15.42 22.77 16.41
C GLY A 201 16.23 22.43 17.67
N VAL A 202 16.75 23.46 18.33
CA VAL A 202 17.65 23.40 19.50
C VAL A 202 17.03 22.71 20.73
N ALA A 203 15.70 22.76 20.88
CA ALA A 203 15.00 22.09 21.98
C ALA A 203 15.01 20.56 21.87
N GLU A 204 15.06 20.03 20.64
CA GLU A 204 15.04 18.58 20.36
C GLU A 204 16.44 17.94 20.37
N LEU A 205 17.47 18.79 20.36
CA LEU A 205 18.88 18.44 20.58
C LEU A 205 19.15 18.03 22.05
N VAL A 206 18.34 18.51 23.00
CA VAL A 206 18.44 18.13 24.42
C VAL A 206 17.80 16.76 24.67
N GLU A 207 16.68 16.44 24.02
CA GLU A 207 16.05 15.11 24.04
C GLU A 207 16.87 14.07 23.23
N ALA A 208 17.71 14.52 22.29
CA ALA A 208 18.61 13.69 21.46
C ALA A 208 19.71 12.97 22.24
N GLN A 209 19.95 13.33 23.51
CA GLN A 209 20.95 12.69 24.36
C GLN A 209 20.57 11.28 24.84
N ARG A 210 19.46 10.69 24.38
CA ARG A 210 19.16 9.26 24.56
C ARG A 210 19.87 8.42 23.47
N PRO A 211 20.97 7.72 23.80
CA PRO A 211 21.73 6.95 22.83
C PRO A 211 20.98 5.66 22.50
N GLY A 212 20.53 5.48 21.25
CA GLY A 212 20.06 4.17 20.81
C GLY A 212 19.20 4.17 19.55
N ARG A 213 18.16 5.01 19.48
CA ARG A 213 17.20 4.92 18.35
C ARG A 213 17.60 5.70 17.10
N ARG A 214 18.19 6.89 17.23
CA ARG A 214 18.46 7.78 16.07
C ARG A 214 19.67 7.35 15.24
N ALA A 215 20.77 6.92 15.88
CA ALA A 215 21.94 6.41 15.18
C ALA A 215 21.59 5.24 14.24
N GLY A 216 20.68 4.35 14.65
CA GLY A 216 20.25 3.21 13.84
C GLY A 216 19.56 3.59 12.52
N GLN A 217 18.82 4.70 12.45
CA GLN A 217 18.03 5.07 11.26
C GLN A 217 18.87 5.70 10.15
N GLN A 218 19.79 6.63 10.49
CA GLN A 218 20.76 7.14 9.52
C GLN A 218 21.70 6.03 9.04
N ASN A 219 22.07 5.11 9.94
CA ASN A 219 22.88 3.95 9.59
C ASN A 219 22.14 3.01 8.62
N GLU A 220 20.80 2.94 8.66
CA GLU A 220 20.05 2.01 7.80
C GLU A 220 20.10 2.40 6.32
N PHE A 221 19.95 3.69 5.99
CA PHE A 221 20.11 4.14 4.61
C PHE A 221 21.54 3.88 4.10
N VAL A 222 22.55 4.28 4.88
CA VAL A 222 23.97 4.06 4.53
C VAL A 222 24.26 2.56 4.36
N ARG A 223 23.78 1.72 5.28
CA ARG A 223 23.92 0.27 5.21
C ARG A 223 23.29 -0.30 3.94
N LEU A 224 22.04 0.05 3.63
CA LEU A 224 21.36 -0.38 2.41
C LEU A 224 22.07 0.12 1.15
N TRP A 225 22.59 1.35 1.19
CA TRP A 225 23.32 1.94 0.07
C TRP A 225 24.69 1.29 -0.15
N GLU A 226 25.40 0.90 0.90
CA GLU A 226 26.73 0.30 0.76
C GLU A 226 26.64 -1.21 0.51
N GLN A 227 25.78 -1.90 1.23
CA GLN A 227 25.73 -3.36 1.30
C GLN A 227 24.63 -3.99 0.43
N GLY A 228 23.74 -3.17 -0.14
CA GLY A 228 22.60 -3.67 -0.92
C GLY A 228 21.40 -4.09 -0.04
N PRO A 229 20.33 -4.63 -0.66
CA PRO A 229 19.19 -5.18 0.05
C PRO A 229 19.59 -6.46 0.78
N GLY A 230 18.79 -6.85 1.78
CA GLY A 230 18.90 -8.18 2.37
C GLY A 230 18.66 -9.26 1.31
N ARG A 231 19.61 -10.18 1.16
CA ARG A 231 19.50 -11.34 0.26
C ARG A 231 18.86 -12.49 1.03
N TYR A 232 17.73 -13.01 0.57
CA TYR A 232 17.10 -14.15 1.25
C TYR A 232 17.66 -15.46 0.68
N PRO A 233 17.92 -16.48 1.51
CA PRO A 233 18.36 -17.79 1.03
C PRO A 233 17.37 -18.47 0.07
N SER A 234 16.11 -18.05 0.09
CA SER A 234 15.05 -18.51 -0.82
C SER A 234 15.12 -17.87 -2.21
N ASP A 235 15.94 -16.83 -2.39
CA ASP A 235 16.00 -16.12 -3.66
C ASP A 235 16.88 -16.89 -4.63
N ALA A 236 16.35 -17.21 -5.81
CA ALA A 236 17.02 -18.01 -6.82
C ALA A 236 18.10 -17.24 -7.63
N PHE A 237 18.50 -16.05 -7.18
CA PHE A 237 19.43 -15.18 -7.90
C PHE A 237 20.88 -15.48 -7.56
N GLN A 238 21.71 -15.59 -8.59
CA GLN A 238 23.16 -15.67 -8.49
C GLN A 238 23.76 -14.32 -8.06
N ALA A 239 25.02 -14.33 -7.61
CA ALA A 239 25.71 -13.13 -7.16
C ALA A 239 25.77 -12.01 -8.23
N ALA A 240 25.94 -12.37 -9.50
CA ALA A 240 25.93 -11.43 -10.61
C ALA A 240 24.55 -10.79 -10.81
N GLU A 241 23.47 -11.58 -10.74
CA GLU A 241 22.10 -11.08 -10.85
C GLU A 241 21.75 -10.14 -9.70
N TRP A 242 22.25 -10.41 -8.49
CA TRP A 242 22.12 -9.51 -7.35
C TRP A 242 22.80 -8.17 -7.57
N ALA A 243 24.01 -8.17 -8.15
CA ALA A 243 24.70 -6.91 -8.48
C ALA A 243 23.89 -6.06 -9.47
N GLU A 244 23.28 -6.70 -10.48
CA GLU A 244 22.40 -6.00 -11.43
C GLU A 244 21.11 -5.48 -10.76
N ILE A 245 20.52 -6.25 -9.84
CA ILE A 245 19.34 -5.82 -9.07
C ILE A 245 19.69 -4.60 -8.20
N GLU A 246 20.85 -4.64 -7.54
CA GLU A 246 21.34 -3.56 -6.70
C GLU A 246 21.57 -2.29 -7.51
N GLU A 247 22.26 -2.39 -8.65
CA GLU A 247 22.51 -1.28 -9.55
C GLU A 247 21.19 -0.66 -10.05
N ALA A 248 20.27 -1.50 -10.53
CA ALA A 248 18.97 -1.04 -11.03
C ALA A 248 18.11 -0.39 -9.93
N GLY A 249 18.09 -0.97 -8.72
CA GLY A 249 17.35 -0.41 -7.58
C GLY A 249 17.90 0.96 -7.14
N ARG A 250 19.23 1.10 -7.04
CA ARG A 250 19.89 2.39 -6.78
C ARG A 250 19.61 3.41 -7.88
N HIS A 251 19.59 2.97 -9.12
CA HIS A 251 19.28 3.82 -10.27
C HIS A 251 17.86 4.40 -10.18
N ILE A 252 16.84 3.55 -9.94
CA ILE A 252 15.45 3.99 -9.73
C ILE A 252 15.36 5.00 -8.58
N TYR A 253 15.97 4.68 -7.43
CA TYR A 253 16.00 5.57 -6.28
C TYR A 253 16.64 6.93 -6.64
N THR A 254 17.79 6.91 -7.30
CA THR A 254 18.57 8.12 -7.62
C THR A 254 17.82 9.05 -8.58
N ILE A 255 17.13 8.50 -9.60
CA ILE A 255 16.41 9.33 -10.57
C ILE A 255 15.16 9.95 -9.95
N TYR A 256 14.39 9.16 -9.21
CA TYR A 256 13.02 9.52 -8.87
C TYR A 256 12.83 10.00 -7.43
N PHE A 257 13.63 9.50 -6.49
CA PHE A 257 13.41 9.71 -5.06
C PHE A 257 14.50 10.59 -4.42
N ALA A 258 15.74 10.49 -4.88
CA ALA A 258 16.80 11.37 -4.41
C ALA A 258 16.46 12.84 -4.74
N GLY A 259 16.28 13.67 -3.69
CA GLY A 259 16.04 15.11 -3.84
C GLY A 259 14.66 15.51 -4.37
N ALA A 260 13.65 14.63 -4.32
CA ALA A 260 12.31 14.92 -4.86
C ALA A 260 11.56 16.08 -4.15
N GLU A 261 11.96 16.49 -2.94
CA GLU A 261 11.29 17.58 -2.18
C GLU A 261 11.61 19.00 -2.69
N GLY A 262 12.45 19.16 -3.71
CA GLY A 262 12.76 20.45 -4.33
C GLY A 262 12.06 20.72 -5.68
N ARG A 263 11.14 19.85 -6.12
CA ARG A 263 10.48 19.91 -7.43
C ARG A 263 9.00 20.28 -7.33
#